data_AF-A0A926W0C7-F1
#
_entry.id   AF-A0A926W0C7-F1
#
_cell.length_a   1.000
_cell.length_b   1.000
_cell.length_c   1.000
_cell.angle_alpha   90.00
_cell.angle_beta   90.00
_cell.angle_gamma   90.00
#
_symmetry.space_group_name_H-M   'P 1'
#
loop_
_entity.id
_entity.type
_entity.pdbx_description
1 polymer ?
#
loop_
_entity_poly.entity_id
_entity_poly.type
_entity_poly.pdbx_seq_one_letter_code
_entity_poly.pdbx_strand_id
1 'polypeptide(L)'
;MSQIEISQMIEQIKEEIEVDANGQAKASIRATARLAGVDHAAIINHLQSGELKPTKLAQSIIIQGFEAGGLREWRTVGIPDMAIAIILEYYAYEAGRYCTKQARLVCRSFNTIGIRAWIQDKLGWTKPVTDNKTGMTEIQLLAALAKHLAEQEQHLL
;
A
#
# COMPACT_ATOMS: atom_id res chain seq x y z
N MET A 1 0.26 9.17 -15.35
CA MET A 1 0.62 8.75 -13.98
C MET A 1 2.03 8.19 -14.00
N SER A 2 2.84 8.62 -13.06
CA SER A 2 4.26 8.39 -12.86
C SER A 2 4.48 7.55 -11.60
N GLN A 3 5.70 7.04 -11.41
CA GLN A 3 6.05 6.23 -10.24
C GLN A 3 5.97 7.02 -8.92
N ILE A 4 6.16 8.33 -8.98
CA ILE A 4 6.03 9.26 -7.84
C ILE A 4 4.58 9.31 -7.37
N GLU A 5 3.63 9.46 -8.30
CA GLU A 5 2.19 9.50 -7.99
C GLU A 5 1.69 8.18 -7.36
N ILE A 6 2.23 7.04 -7.78
CA ILE A 6 1.91 5.73 -7.18
C ILE A 6 2.43 5.64 -5.75
N SER A 7 3.65 6.13 -5.50
CA SER A 7 4.24 6.09 -4.16
C SER A 7 3.44 6.97 -3.19
N GLN A 8 2.98 8.14 -3.64
CA GLN A 8 2.09 9.01 -2.86
C GLN A 8 0.73 8.36 -2.58
N MET A 9 0.16 7.66 -3.57
CA MET A 9 -1.09 6.92 -3.39
C MET A 9 -0.94 5.78 -2.37
N ILE A 10 0.18 5.06 -2.40
CA ILE A 10 0.47 4.02 -1.41
C ILE A 10 0.53 4.62 0.00
N GLU A 11 1.15 5.79 0.17
CA GLU A 11 1.17 6.45 1.49
C GLU A 11 -0.24 6.88 1.94
N GLN A 12 -1.07 7.37 1.02
CA GLN A 12 -2.45 7.76 1.33
C GLN A 12 -3.35 6.60 1.78
N ILE A 13 -3.07 5.38 1.35
CA ILE A 13 -3.90 4.21 1.72
C ILE A 13 -3.37 3.48 2.94
N LYS A 14 -2.23 3.88 3.50
CA LYS A 14 -1.54 3.18 4.58
C LYS A 14 -2.40 2.97 5.82
N GLU A 15 -3.22 3.96 6.18
CA GLU A 15 -4.15 3.89 7.31
C GLU A 15 -5.31 2.90 7.07
N GLU A 16 -5.52 2.48 5.82
CA GLU A 16 -6.55 1.52 5.42
C GLU A 16 -5.97 0.12 5.16
N ILE A 17 -4.70 -0.11 5.52
CA ILE A 17 -4.01 -1.40 5.42
C ILE A 17 -3.74 -1.90 6.84
N GLU A 18 -4.16 -3.14 7.10
CA GLU A 18 -3.85 -3.88 8.32
C GLU A 18 -2.92 -5.05 7.97
N VAL A 19 -1.94 -5.31 8.84
CA VAL A 19 -1.04 -6.47 8.72
C VAL A 19 -1.15 -7.28 10.00
N ASP A 20 -1.37 -8.58 9.87
CA ASP A 20 -1.47 -9.47 11.01
C ASP A 20 -0.10 -9.95 11.52
N ALA A 21 -0.10 -10.74 12.60
CA ALA A 21 1.12 -11.28 13.20
C ALA A 21 1.88 -12.27 12.28
N ASN A 22 1.23 -12.81 11.24
CA ASN A 22 1.83 -13.70 10.26
C ASN A 22 2.39 -12.95 9.05
N GLY A 23 2.24 -11.62 9.02
CA GLY A 23 2.64 -10.78 7.90
C GLY A 23 1.64 -10.77 6.74
N GLN A 24 0.43 -11.31 6.93
CA GLN A 24 -0.63 -11.25 5.94
C GLN A 24 -1.31 -9.89 6.03
N ALA A 25 -1.43 -9.24 4.88
CA ALA A 25 -2.03 -7.92 4.80
C ALA A 25 -3.47 -7.99 4.28
N LYS A 26 -4.27 -7.03 4.69
CA LYS A 26 -5.59 -6.76 4.12
C LYS A 26 -5.80 -5.26 3.98
N ALA A 27 -6.56 -4.86 2.97
CA ALA A 27 -6.89 -3.46 2.75
C ALA A 27 -8.38 -3.26 2.56
N SER A 28 -8.86 -2.05 2.83
CA SER A 28 -10.26 -1.70 2.57
C SER A 28 -10.63 -1.84 1.07
N ILE A 29 -11.91 -2.00 0.77
CA ILE A 29 -12.42 -1.96 -0.61
C ILE A 29 -12.08 -0.62 -1.27
N ARG A 30 -12.17 0.49 -0.53
CA ARG A 30 -11.91 1.83 -1.06
C ARG A 30 -10.43 2.00 -1.41
N ALA A 31 -9.54 1.51 -0.55
CA ALA A 31 -8.09 1.47 -0.83
C ALA A 31 -7.79 0.68 -2.10
N THR A 32 -8.35 -0.53 -2.20
CA THR A 32 -8.18 -1.40 -3.38
C THR A 32 -8.73 -0.74 -4.65
N ALA A 33 -9.90 -0.10 -4.58
CA ALA A 33 -10.51 0.62 -5.69
C ALA A 33 -9.65 1.83 -6.12
N ARG A 34 -9.13 2.58 -5.15
CA ARG A 34 -8.21 3.69 -5.39
C ARG A 34 -6.91 3.22 -5.99
N LEU A 35 -6.39 2.03 -5.70
CA LEU A 35 -5.22 1.47 -6.40
C LEU A 35 -5.57 1.02 -7.82
N ALA A 36 -6.70 0.35 -7.99
CA ALA A 36 -7.18 -0.14 -9.29
C ALA A 36 -7.65 0.98 -10.24
N GLY A 37 -7.89 2.19 -9.73
CA GLY A 37 -8.36 3.32 -10.53
C GLY A 37 -9.81 3.16 -10.98
N VAL A 38 -10.64 2.54 -10.14
CA VAL A 38 -12.06 2.27 -10.40
C VAL A 38 -12.91 2.75 -9.23
N ASP A 39 -14.22 2.85 -9.45
CA ASP A 39 -15.15 3.09 -8.35
C ASP A 39 -15.27 1.85 -7.45
N HIS A 40 -15.29 2.05 -6.13
CA HIS A 40 -15.46 0.97 -5.15
C HIS A 40 -16.72 0.12 -5.37
N ALA A 41 -17.79 0.70 -5.93
CA ALA A 41 -19.00 -0.01 -6.31
C ALA A 41 -18.74 -1.09 -7.36
N ALA A 42 -17.77 -0.88 -8.27
CA ALA A 42 -17.39 -1.88 -9.26
C ALA A 42 -16.82 -3.14 -8.60
N ILE A 43 -15.90 -2.98 -7.64
CA ILE A 43 -15.35 -4.10 -6.86
C ILE A 43 -16.45 -4.79 -6.07
N ILE A 44 -17.28 -4.01 -5.37
CA ILE A 44 -18.44 -4.50 -4.63
C ILE A 44 -19.34 -5.41 -5.47
N ASN A 45 -19.65 -5.00 -6.71
CA ASN A 45 -20.53 -5.76 -7.60
C ASN A 45 -19.90 -7.11 -7.98
N HIS A 46 -18.59 -7.15 -8.19
CA HIS A 46 -17.86 -8.39 -8.40
C HIS A 46 -17.94 -9.30 -7.17
N LEU A 47 -17.66 -8.79 -5.97
CA LEU A 47 -17.67 -9.58 -4.74
C LEU A 47 -19.07 -10.12 -4.37
N GLN A 48 -20.14 -9.40 -4.70
CA GLN A 48 -21.51 -9.87 -4.47
C GLN A 48 -21.95 -10.98 -5.43
N SER A 49 -21.32 -11.09 -6.60
CA SER A 49 -21.71 -12.02 -7.67
C SER A 49 -21.31 -13.49 -7.44
N GLY A 50 -20.46 -13.76 -6.42
CA GLY A 50 -19.73 -15.02 -6.25
C GLY A 50 -20.55 -16.32 -6.33
N GLU A 51 -21.76 -16.34 -5.75
CA GLU A 51 -22.52 -17.59 -5.56
C GLU A 51 -23.48 -17.95 -6.69
N LEU A 52 -24.12 -16.98 -7.34
CA LEU A 52 -25.22 -17.23 -8.30
C LEU A 52 -24.76 -17.13 -9.76
N LYS A 53 -23.92 -16.15 -10.07
CA LYS A 53 -23.38 -15.92 -11.41
C LYS A 53 -22.09 -15.12 -11.29
N PRO A 54 -20.98 -15.77 -10.90
CA PRO A 54 -19.74 -15.06 -10.63
C PRO A 54 -19.26 -14.37 -11.90
N THR A 55 -18.96 -13.09 -11.77
CA THR A 55 -18.24 -12.33 -12.80
C THR A 55 -16.85 -12.92 -13.05
N LYS A 56 -16.19 -12.57 -14.16
CA LYS A 56 -14.83 -13.04 -14.46
C LYS A 56 -13.84 -12.78 -13.31
N LEU A 57 -13.86 -11.58 -12.73
CA LEU A 57 -13.03 -11.27 -11.56
C LEU A 57 -13.35 -12.18 -10.36
N ALA A 58 -14.63 -12.37 -10.03
CA ALA A 58 -15.01 -13.26 -8.95
C ALA A 58 -14.57 -14.71 -9.21
N GLN A 59 -14.66 -15.18 -10.46
CA GLN A 59 -14.14 -16.50 -10.87
C GLN A 59 -12.62 -16.57 -10.68
N SER A 60 -11.86 -15.58 -11.12
CA SER A 60 -10.40 -15.54 -10.95
C SER A 60 -10.01 -15.59 -9.46
N ILE A 61 -10.75 -14.90 -8.59
CA ILE A 61 -10.55 -14.95 -7.14
C ILE A 61 -10.86 -16.36 -6.60
N ILE A 62 -11.97 -16.97 -6.99
CA ILE A 62 -12.37 -18.30 -6.52
C ILE A 62 -11.37 -19.38 -6.96
N ILE A 63 -10.89 -19.31 -8.20
CA ILE A 63 -9.90 -20.24 -8.75
C ILE A 63 -8.59 -20.21 -7.96
N GLN A 64 -8.25 -19.06 -7.35
CA GLN A 64 -7.06 -18.89 -6.52
C GLN A 64 -7.27 -19.36 -5.06
N GLY A 65 -8.38 -20.05 -4.78
CA GLY A 65 -8.62 -20.73 -3.51
C GLY A 65 -9.49 -19.97 -2.50
N PHE A 66 -10.05 -18.83 -2.89
CA PHE A 66 -10.99 -18.10 -2.02
C PHE A 66 -12.41 -18.64 -2.13
N GLU A 67 -13.10 -18.79 -0.99
CA GLU A 67 -14.47 -19.27 -0.96
C GLU A 67 -15.46 -18.23 -1.49
N ALA A 68 -16.36 -18.64 -2.38
CA ALA A 68 -17.35 -17.76 -2.99
C ALA A 68 -18.27 -17.07 -1.97
N GLY A 69 -18.65 -17.78 -0.90
CA GLY A 69 -19.48 -17.23 0.18
C GLY A 69 -18.75 -16.18 1.02
N GLY A 70 -17.45 -16.35 1.23
CA GLY A 70 -16.60 -15.44 2.02
C GLY A 70 -16.33 -14.09 1.34
N LEU A 71 -16.50 -13.98 0.01
CA LEU A 71 -16.22 -12.73 -0.71
C LEU A 71 -17.07 -11.54 -0.23
N ARG A 72 -18.30 -11.81 0.26
CA ARG A 72 -19.19 -10.75 0.77
C ARG A 72 -18.69 -10.15 2.07
N GLU A 73 -17.98 -10.92 2.88
CA GLU A 73 -17.47 -10.51 4.20
C GLU A 73 -16.33 -9.50 4.07
N TRP A 74 -15.64 -9.44 2.93
CA TRP A 74 -14.54 -8.50 2.69
C TRP A 74 -14.96 -7.03 2.71
N ARG A 75 -16.26 -6.75 2.61
CA ARG A 75 -16.81 -5.41 2.88
C ARG A 75 -16.58 -4.94 4.32
N THR A 76 -16.56 -5.87 5.27
CA THR A 76 -16.39 -5.57 6.70
C THR A 76 -15.00 -5.92 7.18
N VAL A 77 -14.43 -7.05 6.75
CA VAL A 77 -13.14 -7.51 7.28
C VAL A 77 -11.93 -6.98 6.50
N GLY A 78 -12.14 -6.50 5.27
CA GLY A 78 -11.08 -6.10 4.33
C GLY A 78 -10.81 -7.16 3.26
N ILE A 79 -10.16 -6.75 2.17
CA ILE A 79 -9.73 -7.61 1.07
C ILE A 79 -8.30 -8.10 1.38
N PRO A 80 -8.06 -9.42 1.43
CA PRO A 80 -6.71 -9.99 1.60
C PRO A 80 -5.75 -9.56 0.48
N ASP A 81 -4.48 -9.39 0.80
CA ASP A 81 -3.40 -8.99 -0.11
C ASP A 81 -3.32 -9.81 -1.41
N MET A 82 -3.44 -11.13 -1.32
CA MET A 82 -3.46 -12.02 -2.48
C MET A 82 -4.67 -11.73 -3.38
N ALA A 83 -5.84 -11.42 -2.79
CA ALA A 83 -7.01 -11.01 -3.55
C ALA A 83 -6.86 -9.60 -4.16
N ILE A 84 -6.18 -8.67 -3.46
CA ILE A 84 -5.82 -7.35 -4.01
C ILE A 84 -4.98 -7.52 -5.28
N ALA A 85 -3.98 -8.40 -5.26
CA ALA A 85 -3.15 -8.67 -6.44
C ALA A 85 -3.98 -9.14 -7.65
N ILE A 86 -4.92 -10.07 -7.43
CA ILE A 86 -5.82 -10.58 -8.48
C ILE A 86 -6.72 -9.47 -9.02
N ILE A 87 -7.29 -8.63 -8.14
CA ILE A 87 -8.14 -7.50 -8.55
C ILE A 87 -7.35 -6.49 -9.40
N LEU A 88 -6.11 -6.19 -9.00
CA LEU A 88 -5.24 -5.28 -9.74
C LEU A 88 -4.84 -5.85 -11.10
N GLU A 89 -4.52 -7.14 -11.18
CA GLU A 89 -4.19 -7.81 -12.43
C GLU A 89 -5.39 -7.81 -13.40
N TYR A 90 -6.58 -8.12 -12.89
CA TYR A 90 -7.81 -8.07 -13.67
C TYR A 90 -8.07 -6.68 -14.27
N TYR A 91 -8.01 -5.62 -13.46
CA TYR A 91 -8.18 -4.25 -13.98
C TYR A 91 -6.98 -3.75 -14.78
N ALA A 92 -5.81 -4.40 -14.72
CA ALA A 92 -4.68 -4.06 -15.57
C ALA A 92 -4.80 -4.64 -16.99
N TYR A 93 -5.35 -5.86 -17.11
CA TYR A 93 -5.22 -6.66 -18.34
C TYR A 93 -6.51 -7.37 -18.81
N GLU A 94 -7.43 -7.75 -17.91
CA GLU A 94 -8.52 -8.69 -18.24
C GLU A 94 -9.92 -8.06 -18.26
N ALA A 95 -10.10 -6.87 -17.68
CA ALA A 95 -11.36 -6.16 -17.60
C ALA A 95 -11.86 -5.57 -18.96
N GLY A 96 -11.17 -5.86 -20.06
CA GLY A 96 -11.50 -5.38 -21.41
C GLY A 96 -11.46 -3.85 -21.50
N ARG A 97 -12.57 -3.22 -21.91
CA ARG A 97 -12.68 -1.76 -21.99
C ARG A 97 -12.56 -1.06 -20.63
N TYR A 98 -12.71 -1.80 -19.53
CA TYR A 98 -12.61 -1.29 -18.16
C TYR A 98 -11.20 -1.44 -17.58
N CYS A 99 -10.23 -1.92 -18.36
CA CYS A 99 -8.84 -1.92 -17.92
C CYS A 99 -8.37 -0.48 -17.69
N THR A 100 -7.63 -0.25 -16.60
CA THR A 100 -7.15 1.07 -16.23
C THR A 100 -5.63 1.16 -16.39
N LYS A 101 -5.15 2.32 -16.83
CA LYS A 101 -3.70 2.61 -16.86
C LYS A 101 -3.09 2.56 -15.46
N GLN A 102 -3.88 2.89 -14.46
CA GLN A 102 -3.47 2.97 -13.07
C GLN A 102 -3.23 1.57 -12.48
N ALA A 103 -4.18 0.65 -12.61
CA ALA A 103 -4.01 -0.73 -12.16
C ALA A 103 -2.76 -1.36 -12.80
N ARG A 104 -2.52 -1.10 -14.09
CA ARG A 104 -1.31 -1.56 -14.79
C ARG A 104 -0.03 -1.00 -14.17
N LEU A 105 -0.02 0.28 -13.81
CA LEU A 105 1.15 0.91 -13.22
C LEU A 105 1.39 0.43 -11.78
N VAL A 106 0.32 0.28 -10.98
CA VAL A 106 0.40 -0.31 -9.63
C VAL A 106 0.91 -1.75 -9.70
N CYS A 107 0.33 -2.59 -10.55
CA CYS A 107 0.75 -3.99 -10.74
C CYS A 107 2.24 -4.10 -11.12
N ARG A 108 2.70 -3.28 -12.07
CA ARG A 108 4.14 -3.22 -12.43
C ARG A 108 5.02 -2.75 -11.27
N SER A 109 4.54 -1.77 -10.50
CA SER A 109 5.28 -1.24 -9.35
C SER A 109 5.41 -2.29 -8.26
N PHE A 110 4.33 -3.01 -7.91
CA PHE A 110 4.37 -4.11 -6.96
C PHE A 110 5.27 -5.25 -7.42
N ASN A 111 5.21 -5.65 -8.70
CA ASN A 111 6.14 -6.68 -9.20
C ASN A 111 7.61 -6.24 -9.06
N THR A 112 7.90 -4.99 -9.38
CA THR A 112 9.26 -4.44 -9.26
C THR A 112 9.72 -4.37 -7.81
N ILE A 113 8.86 -3.88 -6.91
CA ILE A 113 9.15 -3.78 -5.47
C ILE A 113 9.30 -5.19 -4.87
N GLY A 114 8.41 -6.12 -5.21
CA GLY A 114 8.43 -7.49 -4.72
C GLY A 114 9.71 -8.23 -5.13
N ILE A 115 10.10 -8.16 -6.42
CA ILE A 115 11.37 -8.74 -6.89
C ILE A 115 12.55 -8.12 -6.14
N ARG A 116 12.57 -6.80 -5.97
CA ARG A 116 13.65 -6.11 -5.24
C ARG A 116 13.70 -6.56 -3.78
N ALA A 117 12.56 -6.61 -3.09
CA ALA A 117 12.46 -7.04 -1.70
C ALA A 117 12.93 -8.49 -1.53
N TRP A 118 12.54 -9.38 -2.44
CA TRP A 118 12.97 -10.78 -2.45
C TRP A 118 14.50 -10.92 -2.63
N ILE A 119 15.10 -10.19 -3.59
CA ILE A 119 16.56 -10.20 -3.78
C ILE A 119 17.26 -9.66 -2.52
N GLN A 120 16.79 -8.55 -1.97
CA GLN A 120 17.35 -7.93 -0.78
C GLN A 120 17.32 -8.89 0.42
N ASP A 121 16.18 -9.54 0.67
CA ASP A 121 16.02 -10.57 1.69
C ASP A 121 17.04 -11.72 1.50
N LYS A 122 17.12 -12.27 0.29
CA LYS A 122 18.02 -13.40 0.00
C LYS A 122 19.49 -13.06 0.12
N LEU A 123 19.87 -11.81 -0.12
CA LEU A 123 21.25 -11.33 0.01
C LEU A 123 21.56 -10.74 1.39
N GLY A 124 20.62 -10.77 2.33
CA GLY A 124 20.80 -10.17 3.66
C GLY A 124 20.99 -8.65 3.63
N TRP A 125 20.51 -7.99 2.58
CA TRP A 125 20.56 -6.53 2.49
C TRP A 125 19.55 -5.93 3.45
N THR A 126 20.01 -5.04 4.33
CA THR A 126 19.16 -4.29 5.25
C THR A 126 19.12 -2.83 4.83
N LYS A 127 17.93 -2.21 4.90
CA LYS A 127 17.78 -0.79 4.64
C LYS A 127 18.62 -0.03 5.68
N PRO A 128 19.52 0.88 5.27
CA PRO A 128 20.23 1.74 6.22
C PRO A 128 19.21 2.47 7.07
N VAL A 129 19.30 2.31 8.39
CA VAL A 129 18.50 3.12 9.31
C VAL A 129 19.02 4.54 9.14
N THR A 130 18.25 5.39 8.46
CA THR A 130 18.46 6.83 8.54
C THR A 130 18.09 7.21 9.97
N ASP A 131 19.08 7.19 10.86
CA ASP A 131 18.88 7.55 12.26
C ASP A 131 18.62 9.06 12.27
N ASN A 132 17.35 9.47 12.33
CA ASN A 132 16.95 10.88 12.48
C ASN A 132 17.49 11.52 13.77
N LYS A 133 18.22 10.75 14.61
CA LYS A 133 18.96 11.24 15.76
C LYS A 133 19.97 12.32 15.40
N THR A 134 20.64 12.22 14.25
CA THR A 134 21.70 13.17 13.87
C THR A 134 21.14 14.59 13.67
N GLY A 135 19.95 14.72 13.08
CA GLY A 135 19.28 16.02 12.92
C GLY A 135 18.74 16.60 14.22
N MET A 136 18.26 15.75 15.14
CA MET A 136 17.84 16.21 16.48
C MET A 136 19.03 16.68 17.33
N THR A 137 20.17 16.01 17.25
CA THR A 137 21.37 16.41 18.01
C THR A 137 21.96 17.74 17.53
N GLU A 138 21.93 18.02 16.22
CA GLU A 138 22.40 19.30 15.68
C GLU A 138 21.52 20.47 16.12
N ILE A 139 20.20 20.31 16.08
CA ILE A 139 19.25 21.34 16.54
C ILE A 139 19.42 21.59 18.05
N GLN A 140 19.60 20.53 18.84
CA GLN A 140 19.83 20.65 20.29
C GLN A 140 21.16 21.35 20.61
N LEU A 141 22.24 21.04 19.87
CA LEU A 141 23.54 21.68 20.03
C LEU A 141 23.47 23.17 19.66
N LEU A 142 22.81 23.52 18.55
CA LEU A 142 22.60 24.91 18.13
C LEU A 142 21.78 25.69 19.18
N ALA A 143 20.73 25.09 19.74
CA ALA A 143 19.93 25.71 20.79
C ALA A 143 20.73 25.93 22.08
N ALA A 144 21.59 24.98 22.46
CA ALA A 144 22.46 25.12 23.63
C ALA A 144 23.52 26.21 23.44
N LEU A 145 24.12 26.29 22.25
CA LEU A 145 25.08 27.35 21.91
C LEU A 145 24.43 28.74 21.89
N ALA A 146 23.24 28.87 21.31
CA ALA A 146 22.50 30.13 21.31
C ALA A 146 22.15 30.60 22.73
N LYS A 147 21.76 29.68 23.62
CA LYS A 147 21.48 29.98 25.02
C LYS A 147 22.72 30.47 25.76
N HIS A 148 23.85 29.78 25.57
CA HIS A 148 25.12 30.15 26.21
C HIS A 148 25.62 31.53 25.74
N LEU A 149 25.49 31.84 24.44
CA LEU A 149 25.85 33.15 23.91
C LEU A 149 24.97 34.28 24.48
N ALA A 150 23.66 34.04 24.60
CA ALA A 150 22.73 35.00 25.20
C ALA A 150 23.03 35.24 26.70
N GLU A 151 23.40 34.20 27.44
CA GLU A 151 23.82 34.31 28.85
C GLU A 151 25.15 35.07 28.98
N GLN A 152 26.10 34.87 28.05
CA GLN A 152 27.36 35.64 28.03
C GLN A 152 27.16 37.12 27.71
N GLU A 153 26.26 37.46 26.78
CA GLU A 153 25.93 38.85 26.45
C GLU A 153 25.29 39.59 27.64
N GLN A 154 24.47 38.92 28.44
CA GLN A 154 23.86 39.50 29.65
C GLN A 154 24.86 39.76 30.78
N HIS A 155 26.00 39.06 30.80
CA HIS A 155 27.05 39.27 31.80
C HIS A 155 28.08 40.34 31.40
N LEU A 156 28.03 40.84 30.16
CA LEU A 156 28.94 41.86 29.62
C LEU A 156 28.31 43.27 29.57
N LEU A 157 27.06 43.41 30.02
CA LEU A 157 26.32 44.67 30.21
C LEU A 157 26.25 45.03 31.70
#